data_AF-A0A2S2R5D9-F1
#
_entry.id   AF-A0A2S2R5D9-F1
#
_cell.length_a   1.000
_cell.length_b   1.000
_cell.length_c   1.000
_cell.angle_alpha   90.00
_cell.angle_beta   90.00
_cell.angle_gamma   90.00
#
_symmetry.space_group_name_H-M   'P 1'
#
loop_
_entity.id
_entity.type
_entity.pdbx_description
1 polymer ?
#
loop_
_entity_poly.entity_id
_entity_poly.type
_entity_poly.pdbx_seq_one_letter_code
_entity_poly.pdbx_strand_id
1 'polypeptide(L)'
;MSKPHKNFFTDKRGEIYLWFIHGRLFLFNNSIQAMEKNNASATDVVNILKKLKNNIIERKDAKFVPLGAKKVLNTLTDEETNILKIEEDLKLFYERCIAYIRLWENSFGDASTFFRVDENEIKWDHFLKASEIINLRLKSEIVNQDQLFDEVVLAKEFWLLKIKDWKEEEIKTKIKITSEEKWVQLFCHFKEKDILALNIKLILQYIFCKPGNSAPVERIFSLMNNAWSDERAKMNENTGRGLMICKMNFGLTCNEFYEKIKNNIALLKKVHLAEKYQY
;
A
#
# COMPACT_ATOMS: atom_id res chain seq x y z
N MET A 1 -39.48 4.41 29.99
CA MET A 1 -38.36 4.07 29.07
C MET A 1 -38.65 4.64 27.69
N SER A 2 -38.26 5.89 27.44
CA SER A 2 -38.28 6.50 26.10
C SER A 2 -37.21 5.83 25.25
N LYS A 3 -37.60 5.12 24.18
CA LYS A 3 -36.66 4.46 23.27
C LYS A 3 -36.00 5.52 22.36
N PRO A 4 -34.74 5.91 22.57
CA PRO A 4 -34.09 6.98 21.80
C PRO A 4 -34.01 6.65 20.29
N HIS A 5 -33.94 5.36 19.97
CA HIS A 5 -33.82 4.85 18.60
C HIS A 5 -35.08 5.02 17.74
N LYS A 6 -36.28 5.04 18.32
CA LYS A 6 -37.52 5.22 17.53
C LYS A 6 -37.63 6.64 16.98
N ASN A 7 -37.09 7.62 17.71
CA ASN A 7 -37.18 9.03 17.33
C ASN A 7 -36.14 9.42 16.27
N PHE A 8 -34.99 8.72 16.19
CA PHE A 8 -33.94 9.04 15.23
C PHE A 8 -34.41 8.89 13.77
N PHE A 9 -35.13 7.82 13.45
CA PHE A 9 -35.61 7.57 12.08
C PHE A 9 -36.88 8.32 11.70
N THR A 10 -37.54 8.97 12.67
CA THR A 10 -38.73 9.79 12.44
C THR A 10 -38.42 11.29 12.42
N ASP A 11 -37.19 11.66 12.79
CA ASP A 11 -36.74 13.03 12.92
C ASP A 11 -35.82 13.40 11.74
N LYS A 12 -36.08 14.56 11.12
CA LYS A 12 -35.25 15.13 10.05
C LYS A 12 -33.77 15.25 10.43
N ARG A 13 -33.46 15.37 11.73
CA ARG A 13 -32.08 15.34 12.24
C ARG A 13 -31.37 14.02 11.95
N GLY A 14 -32.05 12.89 12.13
CA GLY A 14 -31.48 11.57 11.81
C GLY A 14 -31.17 11.41 10.33
N GLU A 15 -32.04 11.98 9.47
CA GLU A 15 -31.83 12.00 8.02
C GLU A 15 -30.56 12.78 7.63
N ILE A 16 -30.28 13.92 8.28
CA ILE A 16 -29.05 14.70 8.08
C ILE A 16 -27.82 13.85 8.39
N TYR A 17 -27.80 13.15 9.53
CA TYR A 17 -26.67 12.29 9.89
C TYR A 17 -26.50 11.11 8.92
N LEU A 18 -27.59 10.51 8.45
CA LEU A 18 -27.53 9.42 7.47
C LEU A 18 -26.95 9.88 6.13
N TRP A 19 -27.42 11.02 5.61
CA TRP A 19 -26.85 11.61 4.40
C TRP A 19 -25.39 12.00 4.58
N PHE A 20 -25.04 12.51 5.75
CA PHE A 20 -23.67 12.85 6.08
C PHE A 20 -22.78 11.60 6.07
N ILE A 21 -23.16 10.55 6.80
CA ILE A 21 -22.41 9.29 6.88
C ILE A 21 -22.31 8.61 5.52
N HIS A 22 -23.39 8.55 4.74
CA HIS A 22 -23.39 7.91 3.42
C HIS A 22 -22.32 8.49 2.49
N GLY A 23 -22.18 9.82 2.43
CA GLY A 23 -21.14 10.48 1.65
C GLY A 23 -19.72 10.19 2.14
N ARG A 24 -19.54 9.88 3.43
CA ARG A 24 -18.24 9.52 4.02
C ARG A 24 -17.89 8.06 3.80
N LEU A 25 -18.86 7.16 3.93
CA LEU A 25 -18.67 5.74 3.67
C LEU A 25 -18.14 5.51 2.26
N PHE A 26 -18.67 6.23 1.26
CA PHE A 26 -18.17 6.17 -0.11
C PHE A 26 -16.69 6.57 -0.21
N LEU A 27 -16.28 7.64 0.47
CA LEU A 27 -14.89 8.10 0.49
C LEU A 27 -13.95 7.05 1.12
N PHE A 28 -14.32 6.52 2.28
CA PHE A 28 -13.54 5.48 2.98
C PHE A 28 -13.48 4.18 2.16
N ASN A 29 -14.61 3.75 1.57
CA ASN A 29 -14.66 2.55 0.74
C ASN A 29 -13.72 2.65 -0.46
N ASN A 30 -13.69 3.79 -1.15
CA ASN A 30 -12.77 4.00 -2.28
C ASN A 30 -11.31 3.94 -1.83
N SER A 31 -10.98 4.48 -0.66
CA SER A 31 -9.63 4.36 -0.09
C SER A 31 -9.29 2.92 0.27
N ILE A 32 -10.20 2.17 0.87
CA ILE A 32 -10.02 0.75 1.21
C ILE A 32 -9.76 -0.06 -0.05
N GLN A 33 -10.61 0.07 -1.07
CA GLN A 33 -10.43 -0.63 -2.35
C GLN A 33 -9.10 -0.29 -3.03
N ALA A 34 -8.60 0.94 -2.87
CA ALA A 34 -7.29 1.33 -3.38
C ALA A 34 -6.14 0.65 -2.61
N MET A 35 -6.27 0.47 -1.30
CA MET A 35 -5.27 -0.19 -0.44
C MET A 35 -5.27 -1.72 -0.57
N GLU A 36 -6.42 -2.32 -0.91
CA GLU A 36 -6.60 -3.77 -1.05
C GLU A 36 -6.16 -4.32 -2.42
N LYS A 37 -5.63 -3.47 -3.31
CA LYS A 37 -5.08 -3.94 -4.58
C LYS A 37 -3.96 -4.96 -4.32
N ASN A 38 -3.94 -6.03 -5.11
CA ASN A 38 -3.04 -7.18 -4.93
C ASN A 38 -1.54 -6.84 -4.81
N ASN A 39 -1.10 -5.70 -5.38
CA ASN A 39 0.30 -5.30 -5.43
C ASN A 39 0.58 -3.96 -4.71
N ALA A 40 -0.28 -3.56 -3.76
CA ALA A 40 -0.03 -2.32 -3.01
C ALA A 40 1.18 -2.49 -2.07
N SER A 41 2.18 -1.63 -2.22
CA SER A 41 3.32 -1.54 -1.29
C SER A 41 2.96 -0.77 -0.02
N ALA A 42 3.81 -0.84 1.00
CA ALA A 42 3.64 -0.02 2.21
C ALA A 42 3.67 1.49 1.89
N THR A 43 4.46 1.93 0.91
CA THR A 43 4.52 3.33 0.49
C THR A 43 3.24 3.77 -0.23
N ASP A 44 2.63 2.89 -1.03
CA ASP A 44 1.31 3.14 -1.65
C ASP A 44 0.21 3.35 -0.62
N VAL A 45 0.16 2.48 0.40
CA VAL A 45 -0.86 2.57 1.46
C VAL A 45 -0.70 3.85 2.26
N VAL A 46 0.53 4.25 2.58
CA VAL A 46 0.81 5.54 3.21
C VAL A 46 0.32 6.71 2.34
N ASN A 47 0.49 6.65 1.02
CA ASN A 47 0.00 7.67 0.10
C ASN A 47 -1.53 7.78 0.13
N ILE A 48 -2.22 6.64 0.10
CA ILE A 48 -3.68 6.58 0.12
C ILE A 48 -4.21 7.15 1.44
N LEU A 49 -3.61 6.77 2.58
CA LEU A 49 -3.98 7.29 3.91
C LEU A 49 -3.74 8.79 4.02
N LYS A 50 -2.60 9.31 3.54
CA LYS A 50 -2.31 10.76 3.51
C LYS A 50 -3.34 11.52 2.68
N LYS A 51 -3.68 11.02 1.49
CA LYS A 51 -4.70 11.64 0.62
C LYS A 51 -6.07 11.67 1.30
N LEU A 52 -6.47 10.56 1.91
CA LEU A 52 -7.73 10.47 2.66
C LEU A 52 -7.74 11.46 3.84
N LYS A 53 -6.67 11.49 4.63
CA LYS A 53 -6.51 12.41 5.76
C LYS A 53 -6.61 13.86 5.34
N ASN A 54 -5.87 14.27 4.30
CA ASN A 54 -5.92 15.63 3.77
C ASN A 54 -7.32 15.98 3.29
N ASN A 55 -8.00 15.07 2.56
CA ASN A 55 -9.37 15.30 2.12
C ASN A 55 -10.34 15.52 3.31
N ILE A 56 -10.15 14.79 4.41
CA ILE A 56 -10.98 14.94 5.61
C ILE A 56 -10.67 16.25 6.35
N ILE A 57 -9.40 16.65 6.44
CA ILE A 57 -8.97 17.93 7.03
C ILE A 57 -9.60 19.09 6.26
N GLU A 58 -9.44 19.12 4.93
CA GLU A 58 -10.02 20.16 4.06
C GLU A 58 -11.54 20.25 4.22
N ARG A 59 -12.23 19.11 4.30
CA ARG A 59 -13.69 19.10 4.52
C ARG A 59 -14.09 19.58 5.91
N LYS A 60 -13.30 19.28 6.94
CA LYS A 60 -13.54 19.79 8.30
C LYS A 60 -13.37 21.31 8.33
N ASP A 61 -12.27 21.81 7.77
CA ASP A 61 -11.92 23.23 7.80
C ASP A 61 -12.90 24.05 6.94
N ALA A 62 -13.37 23.50 5.82
CA ALA A 62 -14.44 24.08 5.00
C ALA A 62 -15.85 23.87 5.57
N LYS A 63 -16.02 23.27 6.76
CA LYS A 63 -17.32 22.89 7.35
C LYS A 63 -18.23 22.17 6.35
N PHE A 64 -17.66 21.27 5.55
CA PHE A 64 -18.34 20.69 4.39
C PHE A 64 -19.50 19.79 4.81
N VAL A 65 -20.69 20.10 4.29
CA VAL A 65 -21.92 19.31 4.42
C VAL A 65 -22.30 18.74 3.03
N PRO A 66 -22.49 17.42 2.88
CA PRO A 66 -22.94 16.82 1.62
C PRO A 66 -24.28 17.39 1.15
N LEU A 67 -24.48 17.40 -0.18
CA LEU A 67 -25.69 17.98 -0.80
C LEU A 67 -26.99 17.40 -0.23
N GLY A 68 -27.06 16.09 -0.01
CA GLY A 68 -28.23 15.43 0.59
C GLY A 68 -28.55 15.98 1.98
N ALA A 69 -27.54 16.07 2.85
CA ALA A 69 -27.67 16.63 4.19
C ALA A 69 -28.01 18.13 4.16
N LYS A 70 -27.41 18.89 3.23
CA LYS A 70 -27.67 20.33 3.07
C LYS A 70 -29.10 20.62 2.64
N LYS A 71 -29.69 19.79 1.76
CA LYS A 71 -31.10 19.90 1.35
C LYS A 71 -32.02 19.74 2.56
N VAL A 72 -31.79 18.73 3.39
CA VAL A 72 -32.60 18.49 4.59
C VAL A 72 -32.41 19.62 5.61
N LEU A 73 -31.17 20.07 5.82
CA LEU A 73 -30.83 21.18 6.71
C LEU A 73 -31.58 22.46 6.35
N ASN A 74 -31.68 22.80 5.06
CA ASN A 74 -32.42 23.98 4.58
C ASN A 74 -33.94 23.89 4.82
N THR A 75 -34.49 22.71 5.15
CA THR A 75 -35.92 22.54 5.47
C THR A 75 -36.22 22.54 6.97
N LEU A 76 -35.19 22.66 7.81
CA LEU A 76 -35.35 22.84 9.25
C LEU A 76 -35.60 24.32 9.51
N THR A 77 -36.76 24.65 10.07
CA THR A 77 -37.12 25.99 10.55
C THR A 77 -36.34 26.32 11.82
N ASP A 78 -35.32 27.19 11.70
CA ASP A 78 -34.70 28.12 12.65
C ASP A 78 -34.76 27.88 14.17
N GLU A 79 -34.56 26.65 14.66
CA GLU A 79 -33.97 26.50 16.01
C GLU A 79 -32.44 26.56 15.86
N GLU A 80 -31.87 27.77 15.88
CA GLU A 80 -30.42 28.03 15.76
C GLU A 80 -29.58 27.10 16.65
N THR A 81 -30.10 26.76 17.83
CA THR A 81 -29.47 25.84 18.79
C THR A 81 -29.29 24.42 18.24
N ASN A 82 -30.24 23.91 17.43
CA ASN A 82 -30.12 22.59 16.80
C ASN A 82 -29.11 22.59 15.65
N ILE A 83 -29.04 23.68 14.88
CA ILE A 83 -28.09 23.81 13.76
C ILE A 83 -26.66 23.86 14.30
N LEU A 84 -26.41 24.67 15.35
CA LEU A 84 -25.11 24.74 16.01
C LEU A 84 -24.66 23.38 16.55
N LYS A 85 -25.58 22.63 17.17
CA LYS A 85 -25.30 21.29 17.67
C LYS A 85 -24.95 20.30 16.55
N ILE A 86 -25.68 20.35 15.43
CA ILE A 86 -25.36 19.53 14.25
C ILE A 86 -23.97 19.88 13.73
N GLU A 87 -23.66 21.17 13.55
CA GLU A 87 -22.32 21.59 13.09
C GLU A 87 -21.19 21.08 14.00
N GLU A 88 -21.39 21.15 15.32
CA GLU A 88 -20.46 20.63 16.31
C GLU A 88 -20.28 19.10 16.19
N ASP A 89 -21.38 18.35 16.09
CA ASP A 89 -21.34 16.90 15.92
C ASP A 89 -20.61 16.49 14.62
N LEU A 90 -20.86 17.22 13.51
CA LEU A 90 -20.20 16.97 12.23
C LEU A 90 -18.69 17.27 12.32
N LYS A 91 -18.30 18.33 13.04
CA LYS A 91 -16.89 18.65 13.30
C LYS A 91 -16.23 17.55 14.13
N LEU A 92 -16.87 17.12 15.21
CA LEU A 92 -16.39 16.04 16.08
C LEU A 92 -16.22 14.72 15.30
N PHE A 93 -17.13 14.43 14.36
CA PHE A 93 -16.99 13.28 13.47
C PHE A 93 -15.68 13.34 12.68
N TYR A 94 -15.39 14.47 12.03
CA TYR A 94 -14.15 14.62 11.26
C TYR A 94 -12.91 14.51 12.15
N GLU A 95 -12.94 15.11 13.35
CA GLU A 95 -11.84 15.00 14.32
C GLU A 95 -11.58 13.55 14.72
N ARG A 96 -12.63 12.75 14.95
CA ARG A 96 -12.52 11.32 15.22
C ARG A 96 -11.94 10.56 14.04
N CYS A 97 -12.39 10.84 12.81
CA CYS A 97 -11.80 10.23 11.62
C CYS A 97 -10.30 10.55 11.47
N ILE A 98 -9.90 11.81 11.70
CA ILE A 98 -8.49 12.22 11.63
C ILE A 98 -7.67 11.51 12.71
N ALA A 99 -8.18 11.46 13.95
CA ALA A 99 -7.52 10.77 15.05
C ALA A 99 -7.34 9.27 14.75
N TYR A 100 -8.38 8.64 14.20
CA TYR A 100 -8.31 7.25 13.76
C TYR A 100 -7.24 7.05 12.69
N ILE A 101 -7.23 7.85 11.61
CA ILE A 101 -6.25 7.71 10.54
C ILE A 101 -4.82 7.94 11.06
N ARG A 102 -4.60 8.89 11.97
CA ARG A 102 -3.29 9.11 12.59
C ARG A 102 -2.78 7.89 13.35
N LEU A 103 -3.66 7.15 14.03
CA LEU A 103 -3.30 5.90 14.70
C LEU A 103 -2.76 4.89 13.68
N TRP A 104 -3.40 4.78 12.52
CA TRP A 104 -2.96 3.90 11.44
C TRP A 104 -1.66 4.34 10.79
N GLU A 105 -1.46 5.65 10.58
CA GLU A 105 -0.20 6.18 10.03
C GLU A 105 1.01 5.80 10.89
N ASN A 106 0.85 5.79 12.22
CA ASN A 106 1.91 5.40 13.14
C ASN A 106 2.32 3.93 12.99
N SER A 107 1.41 3.05 12.55
CA SER A 107 1.70 1.63 12.30
C SER A 107 2.68 1.40 11.14
N PHE A 108 2.81 2.37 10.23
CA PHE A 108 3.71 2.27 9.07
C PHE A 108 5.12 2.79 9.34
N GLY A 109 5.36 3.42 10.50
CA GLY A 109 6.68 3.93 10.93
C GLY A 109 7.44 4.66 9.81
N ASP A 110 8.63 4.15 9.50
CA ASP A 110 9.56 4.73 8.51
C ASP A 110 9.09 4.61 7.06
N ALA A 111 8.03 3.86 6.75
CA ALA A 111 7.45 3.82 5.40
C ALA A 111 7.01 5.20 4.91
N SER A 112 6.73 6.11 5.84
CA SER A 112 6.47 7.52 5.54
C SER A 112 7.66 8.27 4.95
N THR A 113 8.89 7.89 5.32
CA THR A 113 10.14 8.40 4.76
C THR A 113 10.40 7.78 3.40
N PHE A 114 10.22 6.46 3.28
CA PHE A 114 10.41 5.74 2.02
C PHE A 114 9.42 6.17 0.93
N PHE A 115 8.20 6.57 1.31
CA PHE A 115 7.23 7.15 0.37
C PHE A 115 7.81 8.32 -0.45
N ARG A 116 8.69 9.12 0.15
CA ARG A 116 9.28 10.27 -0.54
C ARG A 116 10.26 9.86 -1.63
N VAL A 117 10.85 8.67 -1.53
CA VAL A 117 11.76 8.10 -2.53
C VAL A 117 10.98 7.72 -3.81
N ASP A 118 9.70 7.35 -3.67
CA ASP A 118 8.82 6.93 -4.77
C ASP A 118 8.06 8.09 -5.46
N GLU A 119 8.34 9.34 -5.11
CA GLU A 119 7.74 10.51 -5.74
C GLU A 119 8.25 10.72 -7.19
N ASN A 120 7.53 11.52 -7.99
CA ASN A 120 7.89 11.83 -9.39
C ASN A 120 9.22 12.60 -9.54
N GLU A 121 9.93 12.86 -8.45
CA GLU A 121 11.15 13.66 -8.42
C GLU A 121 12.19 12.98 -7.51
N ILE A 122 13.36 12.69 -8.06
CA ILE A 122 14.48 12.11 -7.33
C ILE A 122 15.19 13.20 -6.53
N LYS A 123 15.14 13.15 -5.19
CA LYS A 123 15.82 14.09 -4.28
C LYS A 123 16.85 13.39 -3.42
N TRP A 124 18.05 13.96 -3.35
CA TRP A 124 19.15 13.40 -2.55
C TRP A 124 18.75 13.21 -1.08
N ASP A 125 18.11 14.20 -0.48
CA ASP A 125 17.63 14.17 0.92
C ASP A 125 16.75 12.93 1.22
N HIS A 126 15.96 12.47 0.24
CA HIS A 126 15.11 11.29 0.43
C HIS A 126 15.94 10.00 0.48
N PHE A 127 16.94 9.86 -0.39
CA PHE A 127 17.83 8.70 -0.43
C PHE A 127 18.78 8.67 0.77
N LEU A 128 19.29 9.83 1.18
CA LEU A 128 20.12 9.96 2.38
C LEU A 128 19.36 9.45 3.62
N LYS A 129 18.16 9.98 3.87
CA LYS A 129 17.32 9.53 5.01
C LYS A 129 16.96 8.06 4.93
N ALA A 130 16.66 7.55 3.72
CA ALA A 130 16.38 6.13 3.52
C ALA A 130 17.60 5.27 3.88
N SER A 131 18.80 5.67 3.45
CA SER A 131 20.05 4.97 3.75
C SER A 131 20.36 4.95 5.25
N GLU A 132 20.16 6.07 5.95
CA GLU A 132 20.39 6.19 7.40
C GLU A 132 19.47 5.24 8.17
N ILE A 133 18.17 5.20 7.81
CA ILE A 133 17.20 4.31 8.43
C ILE A 133 17.55 2.83 8.18
N ILE A 134 17.96 2.49 6.96
CA ILE A 134 18.32 1.11 6.60
C ILE A 134 19.57 0.67 7.36
N ASN A 135 20.64 1.47 7.34
CA ASN A 135 21.88 1.15 8.04
C ASN A 135 21.65 1.04 9.55
N LEU A 136 20.82 1.92 10.13
CA LEU A 136 20.47 1.87 11.55
C LEU A 136 19.65 0.61 11.91
N ARG A 137 18.64 0.25 11.10
CA ARG A 137 17.80 -0.93 11.36
C ARG A 137 18.55 -2.25 11.18
N LEU A 138 19.42 -2.32 10.18
CA LEU A 138 20.22 -3.51 9.89
C LEU A 138 21.51 -3.57 10.71
N LYS A 139 21.81 -2.52 11.50
CA LYS A 139 23.01 -2.40 12.35
C LYS A 139 24.30 -2.68 11.58
N SER A 140 24.35 -2.24 10.33
CA SER A 140 25.46 -2.47 9.41
C SER A 140 25.47 -1.37 8.36
N GLU A 141 26.66 -0.95 7.94
CA GLU A 141 26.86 0.00 6.84
C GLU A 141 26.70 -0.72 5.49
N ILE A 142 25.48 -1.21 5.23
CA ILE A 142 25.16 -1.95 4.01
C ILE A 142 25.05 -1.00 2.82
N VAL A 143 24.54 0.21 3.05
CA VAL A 143 24.41 1.25 2.04
C VAL A 143 25.56 2.24 2.21
N ASN A 144 26.42 2.33 1.19
CA ASN A 144 27.50 3.31 1.12
C ASN A 144 26.93 4.64 0.59
N GLN A 145 26.97 5.69 1.41
CA GLN A 145 26.36 6.99 1.09
C GLN A 145 27.13 7.76 0.01
N ASP A 146 28.45 7.62 -0.06
CA ASP A 146 29.27 8.30 -1.08
C ASP A 146 28.94 7.75 -2.47
N GLN A 147 28.93 6.42 -2.62
CA GLN A 147 28.55 5.75 -3.86
C GLN A 147 27.06 5.99 -4.19
N LEU A 148 26.19 5.98 -3.17
CA LEU A 148 24.77 6.27 -3.36
C LEU A 148 24.55 7.67 -3.95
N PHE A 149 25.35 8.66 -3.58
CA PHE A 149 25.22 10.01 -4.14
C PHE A 149 25.41 10.01 -5.65
N ASP A 150 26.48 9.38 -6.13
CA ASP A 150 26.78 9.27 -7.56
C ASP A 150 25.68 8.51 -8.30
N GLU A 151 25.22 7.38 -7.75
CA GLU A 151 24.10 6.62 -8.29
C GLU A 151 22.81 7.47 -8.40
N VAL A 152 22.53 8.30 -7.39
CA VAL A 152 21.34 9.18 -7.36
C VAL A 152 21.46 10.31 -8.39
N VAL A 153 22.66 10.84 -8.65
CA VAL A 153 22.88 11.82 -9.71
C VAL A 153 22.54 11.22 -11.08
N LEU A 154 23.02 10.01 -11.38
CA LEU A 154 22.69 9.30 -12.62
C LEU A 154 21.19 9.00 -12.74
N ALA A 155 20.56 8.61 -11.63
CA ALA A 155 19.12 8.37 -11.60
C ALA A 155 18.30 9.65 -11.88
N LYS A 156 18.72 10.80 -11.34
CA LYS A 156 18.10 12.10 -11.61
C LYS A 156 18.17 12.46 -13.08
N GLU A 157 19.34 12.30 -13.71
CA GLU A 157 19.53 12.59 -15.13
C GLU A 157 18.57 11.77 -16.00
N PHE A 158 18.47 10.46 -15.74
CA PHE A 158 17.51 9.60 -16.43
C PHE A 158 16.06 10.06 -16.22
N TRP A 159 15.70 10.41 -14.97
CA TRP A 159 14.35 10.87 -14.64
C TRP A 159 13.98 12.13 -15.43
N LEU A 160 14.90 13.09 -15.54
CA LEU A 160 14.69 14.32 -16.30
C LEU A 160 14.47 14.07 -17.79
N LEU A 161 15.14 13.07 -18.36
CA LEU A 161 14.96 12.66 -19.75
C LEU A 161 13.59 12.01 -19.97
N LYS A 162 13.13 11.17 -19.04
CA LYS A 162 11.93 10.35 -19.21
C LYS A 162 10.62 10.96 -18.71
N ILE A 163 10.67 12.00 -17.87
CA ILE A 163 9.46 12.58 -17.27
C ILE A 163 8.45 13.10 -18.31
N LYS A 164 8.91 13.58 -19.47
CA LYS A 164 8.02 14.06 -20.55
C LYS A 164 7.38 12.88 -21.28
N ASP A 165 8.18 11.89 -21.69
CA ASP A 165 7.72 10.65 -22.33
C ASP A 165 6.63 9.97 -21.48
N TRP A 166 6.88 9.82 -20.17
CA TRP A 166 5.91 9.22 -19.26
C TRP A 166 4.60 10.01 -19.21
N LYS A 167 4.65 11.34 -19.12
CA LYS A 167 3.44 12.17 -19.10
C LYS A 167 2.64 12.04 -20.39
N GLU A 168 3.30 12.01 -21.54
CA GLU A 168 2.65 11.84 -22.84
C GLU A 168 2.02 10.46 -22.98
N GLU A 169 2.71 9.42 -22.54
CA GLU A 169 2.21 8.04 -22.53
C GLU A 169 0.99 7.89 -21.60
N GLU A 170 1.05 8.46 -20.39
CA GLU A 170 -0.06 8.45 -19.43
C GLU A 170 -1.30 9.15 -20.00
N ILE A 171 -1.13 10.27 -20.73
CA ILE A 171 -2.23 10.97 -21.40
C ILE A 171 -2.82 10.12 -22.52
N LYS A 172 -1.97 9.52 -23.37
CA LYS A 172 -2.37 8.74 -24.54
C LYS A 172 -3.11 7.46 -24.15
N THR A 173 -2.57 6.73 -23.18
CA THR A 173 -3.09 5.43 -22.74
C THR A 173 -4.20 5.57 -21.70
N LYS A 174 -4.30 6.73 -21.03
CA LYS A 174 -5.12 6.96 -19.83
C LYS A 174 -4.77 6.00 -18.67
N ILE A 175 -3.59 5.40 -18.71
CA ILE A 175 -3.07 4.50 -17.68
C ILE A 175 -1.87 5.21 -17.04
N LYS A 176 -1.90 5.32 -15.71
CA LYS A 176 -0.77 5.90 -14.96
C LYS A 176 0.37 4.89 -14.92
N ILE A 177 1.60 5.33 -15.22
CA ILE A 177 2.79 4.49 -15.10
C ILE A 177 3.12 4.37 -13.62
N THR A 178 3.28 3.12 -13.15
CA THR A 178 3.57 2.83 -11.75
C THR A 178 5.00 3.26 -11.38
N SER A 179 5.28 3.46 -10.08
CA SER A 179 6.63 3.83 -9.65
C SER A 179 7.61 2.67 -9.91
N GLU A 180 7.13 1.44 -9.74
CA GLU A 180 7.84 0.20 -10.04
C GLU A 180 8.27 0.13 -11.50
N GLU A 181 7.37 0.42 -12.44
CA GLU A 181 7.71 0.45 -13.88
C GLU A 181 8.79 1.49 -14.19
N LYS A 182 8.73 2.68 -13.58
CA LYS A 182 9.74 3.73 -13.77
C LYS A 182 11.12 3.27 -13.29
N TRP A 183 11.18 2.63 -12.12
CA TRP A 183 12.41 2.05 -11.59
C TRP A 183 12.94 0.89 -12.45
N VAL A 184 12.05 0.03 -12.98
CA VAL A 184 12.43 -1.04 -13.91
C VAL A 184 13.06 -0.45 -15.17
N GLN A 185 12.46 0.59 -15.76
CA GLN A 185 13.03 1.27 -16.93
C GLN A 185 14.41 1.87 -16.64
N LEU A 186 14.62 2.47 -15.45
CA LEU A 186 15.94 2.94 -15.02
C LEU A 186 16.96 1.80 -14.96
N PHE A 187 16.62 0.68 -14.32
CA PHE A 187 17.56 -0.44 -14.20
C PHE A 187 17.84 -1.13 -15.54
N CYS A 188 16.86 -1.18 -16.44
CA CYS A 188 17.10 -1.60 -17.83
C CYS A 188 18.12 -0.68 -18.51
N HIS A 189 17.96 0.64 -18.38
CA HIS A 189 18.90 1.61 -18.92
C HIS A 189 20.31 1.49 -18.33
N PHE A 190 20.42 1.33 -17.02
CA PHE A 190 21.70 1.13 -16.35
C PHE A 190 22.37 -0.15 -16.81
N LYS A 191 21.61 -1.24 -16.98
CA LYS A 191 22.13 -2.50 -17.51
C LYS A 191 22.64 -2.35 -18.95
N GLU A 192 21.93 -1.61 -19.82
CA GLU A 192 22.36 -1.35 -21.20
C GLU A 192 23.64 -0.54 -21.28
N LYS A 193 23.86 0.36 -20.31
CA LYS A 193 25.05 1.22 -20.22
C LYS A 193 26.17 0.68 -19.32
N ASP A 194 26.02 -0.54 -18.82
CA ASP A 194 26.95 -1.16 -17.86
C ASP A 194 27.22 -0.31 -16.60
N ILE A 195 26.17 0.39 -16.12
CA ILE A 195 26.21 1.19 -14.89
C ILE A 195 25.82 0.30 -13.71
N LEU A 196 26.68 0.26 -12.70
CA LEU A 196 26.39 -0.40 -11.42
C LEU A 196 25.72 0.57 -10.46
N ALA A 197 24.49 0.25 -10.05
CA ALA A 197 23.75 1.02 -9.04
C ALA A 197 23.30 0.11 -7.89
N LEU A 198 24.26 -0.35 -7.09
CA LEU A 198 24.03 -1.33 -6.03
C LEU A 198 23.30 -0.72 -4.84
N ASN A 199 23.62 0.52 -4.47
CA ASN A 199 23.07 1.18 -3.29
C ASN A 199 21.60 1.57 -3.49
N ILE A 200 21.24 2.17 -4.63
CA ILE A 200 19.84 2.44 -5.00
C ILE A 200 19.06 1.13 -5.06
N LYS A 201 19.61 0.08 -5.67
CA LYS A 201 18.95 -1.23 -5.74
C LYS A 201 18.65 -1.80 -4.36
N LEU A 202 19.60 -1.73 -3.43
CA LEU A 202 19.41 -2.17 -2.05
C LEU A 202 18.30 -1.40 -1.35
N ILE A 203 18.28 -0.06 -1.49
CA ILE A 203 17.23 0.79 -0.92
C ILE A 203 15.86 0.37 -1.48
N LEU A 204 15.72 0.27 -2.81
CA LEU A 204 14.45 -0.07 -3.44
C LEU A 204 14.00 -1.49 -3.09
N GLN A 205 14.90 -2.46 -3.00
CA GLN A 205 14.58 -3.81 -2.51
C GLN A 205 14.03 -3.77 -1.09
N TYR A 206 14.61 -2.95 -0.21
CA TYR A 206 14.13 -2.79 1.16
C TYR A 206 12.76 -2.09 1.23
N ILE A 207 12.48 -1.16 0.33
CA ILE A 207 11.19 -0.46 0.25
C ILE A 207 10.10 -1.40 -0.29
N PHE A 208 10.33 -2.00 -1.46
CA PHE A 208 9.33 -2.81 -2.15
C PHE A 208 9.09 -4.20 -1.51
N CYS A 209 9.97 -4.68 -0.63
CA CYS A 209 9.72 -5.92 0.11
C CYS A 209 8.66 -5.78 1.21
N LYS A 210 8.22 -4.55 1.52
CA LYS A 210 7.21 -4.30 2.56
C LYS A 210 5.81 -4.30 1.92
N PRO A 211 4.98 -5.34 2.17
CA PRO A 211 3.62 -5.35 1.65
C PRO A 211 2.79 -4.25 2.31
N GLY A 212 1.84 -3.68 1.57
CA GLY A 212 0.96 -2.62 2.08
C GLY A 212 -0.10 -3.11 3.07
N ASN A 213 -0.41 -4.41 3.06
CA ASN A 213 -1.39 -5.03 3.94
C ASN A 213 -1.01 -6.48 4.27
N SER A 214 -1.77 -7.11 5.16
CA SER A 214 -1.59 -8.51 5.55
C SER A 214 -2.15 -9.51 4.55
N ALA A 215 -2.86 -9.07 3.49
CA ALA A 215 -3.57 -9.98 2.58
C ALA A 215 -2.67 -11.03 1.91
N PRO A 216 -1.41 -10.73 1.49
CA PRO A 216 -0.49 -11.75 1.00
C PRO A 216 -0.21 -12.85 2.04
N VAL A 217 -0.06 -12.47 3.31
CA VAL A 217 0.20 -13.39 4.42
C VAL A 217 -1.07 -14.19 4.76
N GLU A 218 -2.23 -13.54 4.81
CA GLU A 218 -3.52 -14.19 5.05
C GLU A 218 -3.87 -15.20 3.94
N ARG A 219 -3.51 -14.92 2.68
CA ARG A 219 -3.63 -15.88 1.59
C ARG A 219 -2.78 -17.12 1.83
N ILE A 220 -1.54 -16.96 2.32
CA ILE A 220 -0.69 -18.09 2.71
C ILE A 220 -1.36 -18.89 3.83
N PHE A 221 -1.88 -18.24 4.87
CA PHE A 221 -2.58 -18.93 5.96
C PHE A 221 -3.83 -19.67 5.50
N SER A 222 -4.63 -19.07 4.62
CA SER A 222 -5.79 -19.72 4.03
C SER A 222 -5.39 -20.97 3.23
N LEU A 223 -4.34 -20.87 2.41
CA LEU A 223 -3.81 -22.01 1.67
C LEU A 223 -3.23 -23.09 2.58
N MET A 224 -2.54 -22.69 3.65
CA MET A 224 -2.05 -23.58 4.69
C MET A 224 -3.17 -24.35 5.36
N ASN A 225 -4.22 -23.67 5.82
CA ASN A 225 -5.37 -24.33 6.46
C ASN A 225 -6.08 -25.31 5.53
N ASN A 226 -6.16 -25.00 4.23
CA ASN A 226 -6.71 -25.93 3.24
C ASN A 226 -5.82 -27.15 2.97
N ALA A 227 -4.49 -26.99 3.08
CA ALA A 227 -3.54 -28.08 2.89
C ALA A 227 -3.34 -28.92 4.15
N TRP A 228 -3.54 -28.30 5.32
CA TRP A 228 -3.28 -28.82 6.67
C TRP A 228 -4.61 -29.05 7.41
N SER A 229 -5.43 -29.98 6.89
CA SER A 229 -6.63 -30.46 7.59
C SER A 229 -6.35 -31.75 8.36
N ASP A 230 -7.14 -32.04 9.41
CA ASP A 230 -6.98 -33.25 10.23
C ASP A 230 -7.08 -34.56 9.44
N GLU A 231 -7.77 -34.54 8.29
CA GLU A 231 -7.90 -35.67 7.35
C GLU A 231 -6.68 -35.85 6.43
N ARG A 232 -5.86 -34.80 6.22
CA ARG A 232 -4.64 -34.83 5.41
C ARG A 232 -3.41 -34.79 6.34
N ALA A 233 -3.19 -35.93 6.98
CA ALA A 233 -2.01 -36.37 7.73
C ALA A 233 -0.81 -35.38 7.79
N LYS A 234 -0.51 -34.90 9.02
CA LYS A 234 0.81 -34.55 9.58
C LYS A 234 1.96 -34.40 8.57
N MET A 235 1.88 -33.43 7.65
CA MET A 235 3.06 -33.02 6.90
C MET A 235 4.03 -32.37 7.89
N ASN A 236 5.30 -32.73 7.83
CA ASN A 236 6.30 -32.01 8.62
C ASN A 236 6.43 -30.57 8.11
N GLU A 237 6.93 -29.67 8.97
CA GLU A 237 7.03 -28.25 8.66
C GLU A 237 7.80 -27.97 7.37
N ASN A 238 8.89 -28.72 7.11
CA ASN A 238 9.73 -28.55 5.92
C ASN A 238 8.95 -28.87 4.64
N THR A 239 8.18 -29.96 4.63
CA THR A 239 7.32 -30.34 3.50
C THR A 239 6.20 -29.32 3.31
N GLY A 240 5.57 -28.85 4.39
CA GLY A 240 4.56 -27.81 4.33
C GLY A 240 5.10 -26.50 3.75
N ARG A 241 6.27 -26.06 4.22
CA ARG A 241 6.97 -24.87 3.72
C ARG A 241 7.32 -25.02 2.24
N GLY A 242 7.90 -26.16 1.84
CA GLY A 242 8.24 -26.44 0.45
C GLY A 242 7.02 -26.40 -0.48
N LEU A 243 5.91 -27.01 -0.05
CA LEU A 243 4.64 -26.98 -0.79
C LEU A 243 4.12 -25.55 -0.98
N MET A 244 4.16 -24.73 0.08
CA MET A 244 3.73 -23.33 -0.01
C MET A 244 4.62 -22.50 -0.93
N ILE A 245 5.95 -22.66 -0.84
CA ILE A 245 6.90 -22.00 -1.76
C ILE A 245 6.58 -22.36 -3.21
N CYS A 246 6.35 -23.65 -3.49
CA CYS A 246 6.00 -24.08 -4.83
C CYS A 246 4.68 -23.48 -5.32
N LYS A 247 3.63 -23.57 -4.49
CA LYS A 247 2.28 -23.09 -4.85
C LYS A 247 2.23 -21.58 -5.06
N MET A 248 2.94 -20.82 -4.24
CA MET A 248 2.93 -19.34 -4.29
C MET A 248 3.79 -18.78 -5.43
N ASN A 249 4.94 -19.40 -5.73
CA ASN A 249 5.92 -18.80 -6.65
C ASN A 249 5.81 -19.31 -8.10
N PHE A 250 5.31 -20.54 -8.32
CA PHE A 250 5.25 -21.06 -9.69
C PHE A 250 3.95 -20.68 -10.40
N GLY A 251 2.85 -20.45 -9.67
CA GLY A 251 1.54 -20.14 -10.28
C GLY A 251 1.01 -21.23 -11.22
N LEU A 252 1.57 -22.44 -11.14
CA LEU A 252 1.23 -23.58 -11.97
C LEU A 252 0.27 -24.51 -11.24
N THR A 253 -0.60 -25.18 -11.99
CA THR A 253 -1.32 -26.35 -11.49
C THR A 253 -0.32 -27.48 -11.16
N CYS A 254 -0.73 -28.44 -10.32
CA CYS A 254 0.13 -29.58 -9.99
C CYS A 254 0.59 -30.35 -11.24
N ASN A 255 -0.27 -30.46 -12.26
CA ASN A 255 0.07 -31.14 -13.51
C ASN A 255 1.11 -30.35 -14.32
N GLU A 256 0.91 -29.04 -14.49
CA GLU A 256 1.88 -28.20 -15.21
C GLU A 256 3.22 -28.13 -14.48
N PHE A 257 3.21 -28.08 -13.15
CA PHE A 257 4.42 -28.13 -12.36
C PHE A 257 5.13 -29.47 -12.54
N TYR A 258 4.39 -30.59 -12.46
CA TYR A 258 4.96 -31.92 -12.70
C TYR A 258 5.63 -32.02 -14.07
N GLU A 259 4.94 -31.60 -15.13
CA GLU A 259 5.51 -31.61 -16.50
C GLU A 259 6.72 -30.68 -16.63
N LYS A 260 6.69 -29.51 -15.98
CA LYS A 260 7.83 -28.57 -15.98
C LYS A 260 9.06 -29.16 -15.29
N ILE A 261 8.88 -29.87 -14.18
CA ILE A 261 9.97 -30.46 -13.40
C ILE A 261 10.51 -31.73 -14.07
N LYS A 262 9.61 -32.59 -14.58
CA LYS A 262 9.95 -33.83 -15.28
C LYS A 262 10.91 -33.58 -16.45
N ASN A 263 10.73 -32.47 -17.17
CA ASN A 263 11.55 -32.09 -18.31
C ASN A 263 12.84 -31.35 -17.92
N ASN A 264 13.03 -30.98 -16.65
CA ASN A 264 14.22 -30.26 -16.19
C ASN A 264 15.26 -31.22 -15.58
N ILE A 265 16.03 -31.87 -16.46
CA ILE A 265 17.05 -32.86 -16.09
C ILE A 265 18.11 -32.28 -15.14
N ALA A 266 18.48 -31.01 -15.30
CA ALA A 266 19.47 -30.37 -14.43
C ALA A 266 18.96 -30.23 -12.99
N LEU A 267 17.69 -29.84 -12.82
CA LEU A 267 17.05 -29.76 -11.51
C LEU A 267 16.89 -31.15 -10.88
N LEU A 268 16.45 -32.14 -11.65
CA LEU A 268 16.30 -33.52 -11.17
C LEU A 268 17.63 -34.11 -10.69
N LYS A 269 18.73 -33.85 -11.41
CA LYS A 269 20.08 -34.25 -10.96
C LYS A 269 20.45 -33.59 -9.63
N LYS A 270 20.20 -32.29 -9.46
CA LYS A 270 20.47 -31.57 -8.20
C LYS A 270 19.64 -32.11 -7.03
N VAL A 271 18.37 -32.41 -7.25
CA VAL A 271 17.49 -33.00 -6.22
C VAL A 271 17.99 -34.39 -5.83
N HIS A 272 18.42 -35.20 -6.81
CA HIS A 272 18.85 -36.57 -6.57
C HIS A 272 20.20 -36.67 -5.85
N LEU A 273 21.09 -35.69 -6.06
CA LEU A 273 22.41 -35.64 -5.45
C LEU A 273 22.40 -35.28 -3.96
N ALA A 274 21.26 -34.84 -3.41
CA ALA A 274 21.10 -34.51 -1.98
C ALA A 274 22.31 -33.75 -1.41
N GLU A 275 22.80 -32.73 -2.13
CA GLU A 275 23.66 -31.71 -1.52
C GLU A 275 22.81 -31.07 -0.42
N LYS A 276 22.97 -31.57 0.80
CA LYS A 276 22.26 -31.09 1.99
C LYS A 276 22.41 -29.58 1.99
N TYR A 277 21.28 -28.89 1.90
CA TYR A 277 21.18 -27.45 2.11
C TYR A 277 21.97 -27.10 3.39
N GLN A 278 23.20 -26.60 3.22
CA GLN A 278 23.92 -25.95 4.30
C GLN A 278 23.30 -24.56 4.41
N TYR A 279 22.45 -24.39 5.41
CA TYR A 279 22.03 -23.08 5.89
C TYR A 279 23.20 -22.40 6.61
#